data_AF-A0AA38GCU9-F1
#
_entry.id   AF-A0AA38GCU9-F1
#
_cell.length_a   1.000
_cell.length_b   1.000
_cell.length_c   1.000
_cell.angle_alpha   90.00
_cell.angle_beta   90.00
_cell.angle_gamma   90.00
#
_symmetry.space_group_name_H-M   'P 1'
#
loop_
_entity.id
_entity.type
_entity.pdbx_description
1 polymer ?
#
loop_
_entity_poly.entity_id
_entity_poly.type
_entity_poly.pdbx_seq_one_letter_code
_entity_poly.pdbx_strand_id
1 'polypeptide(L)' 'AEVNVLTLDAWHQMGRPALQPSSNVLYMANKTKAMPIGVLKDATITIQGTKFTGDFEVLALAE' A
#
# COMPACT_ATOMS: atom_id res chain seq x y z
N ALA A 1 2.10 -11.00 11.02
CA ALA A 1 1.02 -10.44 10.19
C ALA A 1 1.65 -9.96 8.91
N GLU A 2 1.04 -10.28 7.78
CA GLU A 2 1.47 -9.81 6.45
C GLU A 2 0.76 -8.49 6.13
N VAL A 3 1.44 -7.58 5.45
CA VAL A 3 0.90 -6.29 5.03
C VAL A 3 1.25 -6.11 3.56
N ASN A 4 0.26 -5.82 2.72
CA ASN A 4 0.53 -5.45 1.33
C ASN A 4 0.93 -3.98 1.27
N VAL A 5 1.95 -3.70 0.47
CA VAL A 5 2.45 -2.34 0.29
C VAL A 5 2.33 -1.95 -1.18
N LEU A 6 1.93 -0.71 -1.41
CA LEU A 6 1.89 -0.08 -2.72
C LEU A 6 2.75 1.19 -2.68
N THR A 7 3.55 1.43 -3.72
CA THR A 7 4.35 2.66 -3.80
C THR A 7 3.46 3.85 -4.12
N LEU A 8 3.87 5.04 -3.67
CA LEU A 8 3.15 6.28 -3.99
C LEU A 8 2.98 6.48 -5.50
N ASP A 9 3.99 6.12 -6.29
CA ASP A 9 3.93 6.22 -7.75
C ASP A 9 2.90 5.28 -8.36
N ALA A 10 2.85 4.02 -7.91
CA ALA A 10 1.81 3.09 -8.35
C ALA A 10 0.41 3.61 -7.98
N TRP A 11 0.25 4.19 -6.79
CA TRP A 11 -1.01 4.81 -6.38
C TRP A 11 -1.39 6.00 -7.27
N HIS A 12 -0.42 6.81 -7.66
CA HIS A 12 -0.61 7.89 -8.62
C HIS A 12 -1.05 7.38 -9.98
N GLN A 13 -0.42 6.31 -10.49
CA GLN A 13 -0.78 5.69 -11.77
C GLN A 13 -2.19 5.08 -11.77
N MET A 14 -2.71 4.69 -10.60
CA MET A 14 -4.09 4.24 -10.42
C MET A 14 -5.12 5.39 -10.41
N GLY A 15 -4.71 6.65 -10.61
CA GLY A 15 -5.62 7.79 -10.60
C GLY A 15 -5.90 8.35 -9.20
N ARG A 16 -5.02 8.07 -8.22
CA ARG A 16 -5.11 8.60 -6.85
C ARG A 16 -6.44 8.24 -6.14
N PRO A 17 -6.82 6.95 -6.10
CA PRO A 17 -8.03 6.55 -5.38
C PRO A 17 -7.97 7.00 -3.92
N ALA A 18 -9.14 7.29 -3.33
CA ALA A 18 -9.23 7.78 -1.96
C ALA A 18 -8.56 6.81 -0.97
N LEU A 19 -7.72 7.35 -0.09
CA LEU A 19 -7.08 6.60 0.99
C LEU A 19 -7.81 6.84 2.31
N GLN A 20 -7.88 5.81 3.12
CA GLN A 20 -8.29 5.94 4.52
C GLN A 20 -7.06 6.18 5.40
N PRO A 21 -7.22 6.83 6.57
CA PRO A 21 -6.13 6.95 7.53
C PRO A 21 -5.62 5.57 7.94
N SER A 22 -4.29 5.41 7.97
CA SER A 22 -3.65 4.21 8.49
C SER A 22 -3.02 4.51 9.85
N SER A 23 -3.22 3.62 10.82
CA SER A 23 -2.56 3.66 12.12
C SER A 23 -1.34 2.75 12.20
N ASN A 24 -0.96 2.13 11.08
CA ASN A 24 0.13 1.16 11.04
C ASN A 24 1.49 1.86 11.02
N VAL A 25 2.47 1.22 11.67
CA VAL A 25 3.88 1.60 11.59
C VAL A 25 4.64 0.39 11.07
N LEU A 26 5.27 0.53 9.90
CA LEU A 26 5.96 -0.56 9.25
C LEU A 26 7.45 -0.53 9.62
N TYR A 27 7.96 -1.66 10.10
CA TYR A 27 9.38 -1.86 10.35
C TYR A 27 10.00 -2.51 9.11
N MET A 28 10.80 -1.73 8.39
CA MET A 28 11.38 -2.12 7.12
C MET A 28 12.61 -3.03 7.32
N ALA A 29 12.97 -3.81 6.31
CA ALA A 29 14.11 -4.72 6.37
C ALA A 29 15.46 -4.00 6.59
N ASN A 30 15.58 -2.75 6.14
CA ASN A 30 16.72 -1.88 6.40
C ASN A 30 16.72 -1.26 7.82
N LYS A 31 15.84 -1.74 8.72
CA LYS A 31 15.65 -1.29 10.10
C LYS A 31 15.10 0.14 10.23
N THR A 32 14.65 0.76 9.15
CA THR A 32 13.94 2.04 9.24
C THR A 32 12.45 1.82 9.57
N LYS A 33 11.80 2.89 10.03
CA LYS A 33 10.35 2.92 10.20
C LYS A 33 9.74 3.66 9.03
N ALA A 34 8.66 3.12 8.48
CA ALA A 34 7.84 3.80 7.49
C ALA A 34 6.43 4.03 8.05
N MET A 35 5.94 5.25 7.89
CA MET A 35 4.55 5.61 8.16
C MET A 35 3.81 5.67 6.83
N PRO A 36 2.77 4.84 6.63
CA PRO A 36 1.94 4.94 5.45
C PRO A 36 1.26 6.30 5.34
N ILE A 37 1.14 6.77 4.10
CA ILE A 37 0.36 7.96 3.77
C ILE A 37 -1.12 7.70 4.05
N GLY A 38 -1.53 6.45 3.84
CA GLY A 38 -2.85 5.93 4.14
C GLY A 38 -2.98 4.50 3.62
N VAL A 39 -4.16 3.93 3.81
CA VAL A 39 -4.50 2.58 3.36
C VAL A 39 -5.55 2.65 2.25
N LEU A 40 -5.30 1.95 1.16
CA LEU A 40 -6.30 1.66 0.15
C LEU A 40 -7.04 0.38 0.57
N LYS A 41 -8.28 0.54 1.01
CA LYS A 41 -9.14 -0.57 1.45
C LYS A 41 -9.80 -1.29 0.29
N ASP A 42 -9.96 -2.61 0.44
CA ASP A 42 -10.74 -3.45 -0.49
C ASP A 42 -10.30 -3.32 -1.96
N ALA A 43 -9.01 -3.09 -2.19
CA ALA A 43 -8.46 -2.98 -3.53
C ALA A 43 -8.53 -4.34 -4.22
N THR A 44 -9.14 -4.38 -5.41
CA THR A 44 -9.20 -5.59 -6.22
C THR A 44 -8.07 -5.59 -7.22
N ILE A 45 -7.18 -6.56 -7.11
CA ILE A 45 -6.08 -6.80 -8.05
C ILE A 45 -6.31 -8.09 -8.82
N THR A 46 -5.73 -8.17 -10.01
CA THR A 46 -5.76 -9.39 -10.83
C THR A 46 -4.34 -9.88 -11.06
N ILE A 47 -4.04 -11.10 -10.63
CA ILE A 47 -2.74 -11.75 -10.84
C ILE A 47 -3.00 -13.01 -11.67
N GLN A 48 -2.44 -13.05 -12.88
CA GLN A 48 -2.58 -14.20 -13.81
C GLN A 48 -4.04 -14.64 -14.01
N GLY A 49 -4.97 -13.68 -14.11
CA GLY A 49 -6.40 -13.95 -14.30
C GLY A 49 -7.19 -14.25 -13.02
N THR A 50 -6.51 -14.45 -11.89
CA THR A 50 -7.17 -14.63 -10.59
C THR A 50 -7.35 -13.28 -9.90
N LYS A 51 -8.56 -13.01 -9.39
CA LYS A 51 -8.87 -11.79 -8.66
C LYS A 51 -8.62 -11.98 -7.17
N PHE A 52 -7.97 -11.01 -6.56
CA PHE A 52 -7.74 -10.93 -5.12
C PHE A 52 -8.22 -9.57 -4.63
N THR A 53 -8.82 -9.56 -3.45
CA THR A 53 -9.21 -8.32 -2.76
C THR A 53 -8.41 -8.21 -1.49
N GLY A 54 -7.84 -7.04 -1.23
CA GLY A 54 -7.05 -6.82 -0.03
C GLY A 54 -6.77 -5.35 0.23
N ASP A 55 -6.24 -5.11 1.42
CA ASP A 55 -5.81 -3.78 1.85
C ASP A 55 -4.34 -3.55 1.51
N PHE A 56 -4.03 -2.35 1.03
CA PHE A 56 -2.68 -1.94 0.65
C PHE A 56 -2.28 -0.65 1.34
N GLU A 57 -1.18 -0.69 2.10
CA GLU A 57 -0.56 0.50 2.68
C GLU A 57 0.20 1.26 1.58
N VAL A 58 -0.05 2.56 1.46
CA VAL A 58 0.65 3.40 0.49
C VAL A 58 1.86 4.06 1.14
N LEU A 59 3.05 3.79 0.60
CA LEU A 59 4.32 4.36 1.08
C LEU A 59 4.93 5.32 0.06
N ALA A 60 5.39 6.49 0.52
CA ALA A 60 6.43 7.25 -0.17
C ALA A 60 7.79 6.62 0.18
N LEU A 61 8.23 5.68 -0.64
CA LEU A 61 9.60 5.17 -0.54
C LEU A 61 10.53 6.26 -1.09
N ALA A 62 11.57 6.63 -0.33
CA ALA A 62 12.65 7.46 -0.88
C ALA A 62 13.49 6.56 -1.80
N GLU A 63 13.74 7.05 -3.02
CA GLU A 63 14.71 6.45 -3.96
C GLU A 63 16.15 6.51 -3.42
#